data_AF-A0A0S7Z3H9-F1
#
_entry.id   AF-A0A0S7Z3H9-F1
#
_cell.length_a   1.000
_cell.length_b   1.000
_cell.length_c   1.000
_cell.angle_alpha   90.00
_cell.angle_beta   90.00
_cell.angle_gamma   90.00
#
_symmetry.space_group_name_H-M   'P 1'
#
loop_
_entity.id
_entity.type
_entity.pdbx_description
1 polymer ?
#
loop_
_entity_poly.entity_id
_entity_poly.type
_entity_poly.pdbx_seq_one_letter_code
_entity_poly.pdbx_strand_id
1 'polypeptide(L)'
;LYPDPTWNFVFGQASLRERVGVFSFARYDPAFYGEARTDEYYRLLLHRSCKVLAHETGHMFGLYHCIYYHCLMNGSNHLKESDARPMHLCPVCLRKLHYSIGFDIAGRYHELARFYKTTGFEKEAGWINNRLKKILQ
;
A
#
# COMPACT_ATOMS: atom_id res chain seq x y z
N LEU A 1 1.48 15.02 -7.44
CA LEU A 1 1.62 14.99 -8.91
C LEU A 1 0.36 15.58 -9.53
N TYR A 2 0.45 16.16 -10.73
CA TYR A 2 -0.66 16.81 -11.42
C TYR A 2 -0.80 16.21 -12.84
N PRO A 3 -1.44 15.05 -12.96
CA PRO A 3 -1.44 14.30 -14.22
C PRO A 3 -2.43 14.83 -15.26
N ASP A 4 -3.48 15.53 -14.81
CA ASP A 4 -4.53 16.07 -15.66
C ASP A 4 -4.99 17.45 -15.13
N PRO A 5 -5.26 18.45 -16.00
CA PRO A 5 -5.73 19.77 -15.58
C PRO A 5 -7.05 19.77 -14.79
N THR A 6 -7.88 18.73 -14.96
CA THR A 6 -9.17 18.58 -14.25
C THR A 6 -9.04 17.93 -12.88
N TRP A 7 -7.84 17.45 -12.52
CA TRP A 7 -7.59 16.76 -11.25
C TRP A 7 -6.88 17.67 -10.25
N ASN A 8 -7.26 17.58 -8.98
CA ASN A 8 -6.59 18.36 -7.92
C ASN A 8 -5.12 17.92 -7.75
N PHE A 9 -4.88 16.64 -7.47
CA PHE A 9 -3.55 16.01 -7.45
C PHE A 9 -3.68 14.49 -7.24
N VAL A 10 -2.59 13.76 -7.48
CA VAL A 10 -2.43 12.36 -7.04
C VAL A 10 -1.14 12.15 -6.23
N PHE A 11 -1.15 11.18 -5.33
CA PHE A 11 0.01 10.77 -4.52
C PHE A 11 0.97 9.85 -5.29
N GLY A 12 0.43 9.06 -6.21
CA GLY A 12 1.17 8.23 -7.15
C GLY A 12 0.31 7.93 -8.36
N GLN A 13 0.94 7.42 -9.41
CA GLN A 13 0.26 6.92 -10.59
C GLN A 13 1.11 5.84 -11.21
N ALA A 14 0.49 4.71 -11.53
CA ALA A 14 1.11 3.64 -12.29
C ALA A 14 0.31 3.29 -13.54
N SER A 15 1.05 2.86 -14.58
CA SER A 15 0.48 2.30 -15.79
C SER A 15 0.22 0.80 -15.59
N LEU A 16 -1.02 0.38 -15.91
CA LEU A 16 -1.41 -1.03 -15.94
C LEU A 16 -0.73 -1.83 -17.07
N ARG A 17 -0.22 -1.15 -18.10
CA ARG A 17 0.31 -1.79 -19.33
C ARG A 17 1.81 -1.62 -19.47
N GLU A 18 2.29 -0.39 -19.31
CA GLU A 18 3.69 -0.02 -19.51
C GLU A 18 4.60 -0.40 -18.34
N ARG A 19 4.01 -0.85 -17.22
CA ARG A 19 4.73 -1.29 -16.00
C ARG A 19 5.71 -0.25 -15.47
N VAL A 20 5.29 1.01 -15.51
CA VAL A 20 5.99 2.15 -14.93
C VAL A 20 5.08 2.86 -13.94
N GLY A 21 5.66 3.45 -12.91
CA GLY A 21 4.93 4.24 -11.92
C GLY A 21 5.77 5.37 -11.35
N VAL A 22 5.10 6.43 -10.91
CA VAL A 22 5.70 7.62 -10.30
C VAL A 22 4.98 7.96 -9.00
N PHE A 23 5.72 8.46 -8.03
CA PHE A 23 5.23 8.73 -6.68
C PHE A 23 5.79 10.03 -6.16
N SER A 24 5.01 10.70 -5.32
CA SER A 24 5.46 11.89 -4.59
C SER A 24 5.02 11.81 -3.14
N PHE A 25 6.00 11.83 -2.24
CA PHE A 25 5.76 11.85 -0.79
C PHE A 25 5.60 13.27 -0.23
N ALA A 26 5.78 14.31 -1.05
CA ALA A 26 5.78 15.71 -0.61
C ALA A 26 4.50 16.06 0.17
N ARG A 27 3.33 15.59 -0.30
CA ARG A 27 2.02 15.88 0.33
C ARG A 27 1.72 15.03 1.57
N TYR A 28 2.58 14.09 1.93
CA TYR A 28 2.50 13.39 3.20
C TYR A 28 3.31 14.08 4.30
N ASP A 29 4.16 15.05 3.93
CA ASP A 29 4.84 15.93 4.89
C ASP A 29 3.89 17.05 5.34
N PRO A 30 3.55 17.16 6.64
CA PRO A 30 2.78 18.29 7.17
C PRO A 30 3.41 19.64 6.81
N ALA A 31 4.74 19.71 6.68
CA ALA A 31 5.44 20.93 6.28
C ALA A 31 5.05 21.44 4.88
N PHE A 32 4.54 20.56 4.00
CA PHE A 32 3.98 20.97 2.70
C PHE A 32 2.79 21.94 2.85
N TYR A 33 2.03 21.79 3.94
CA TYR A 33 0.90 22.65 4.29
C TYR A 33 1.25 23.70 5.35
N GLY A 34 2.54 23.86 5.69
CA GLY A 34 3.00 24.76 6.75
C GLY A 34 2.73 24.26 8.17
N GLU A 35 2.37 22.99 8.34
CA GLU A 35 2.11 22.39 9.64
C GLU A 35 3.39 21.83 10.27
N ALA A 36 3.44 21.83 11.61
CA ALA A 36 4.55 21.25 12.35
C ALA A 36 4.56 19.72 12.23
N ARG A 37 5.76 19.15 12.11
CA ARG A 37 5.95 17.69 12.19
C ARG A 37 5.83 17.26 13.65
N THR A 38 5.09 16.18 13.90
CA THR A 38 4.98 15.53 15.21
C THR A 38 6.07 14.47 15.39
N ASP A 39 6.26 13.94 16.60
CA ASP A 39 7.22 12.85 16.84
C ASP A 39 6.93 11.60 16.00
N GLU A 40 5.65 11.35 15.70
CA GLU A 40 5.18 10.23 14.88
C GLU A 40 5.27 10.47 13.37
N TYR A 41 5.73 11.65 12.95
CA TYR A 41 5.76 12.09 11.57
C TYR A 41 6.45 11.08 10.65
N TYR A 42 7.67 10.67 10.98
CA TYR A 42 8.44 9.76 10.14
C TYR A 42 7.75 8.41 9.96
N ARG A 43 7.14 7.89 11.03
CA ARG A 43 6.43 6.61 10.99
C ARG A 43 5.17 6.70 10.14
N LEU A 44 4.41 7.79 10.27
CA LEU A 44 3.22 8.03 9.46
C LEU A 44 3.56 8.24 7.99
N LEU A 45 4.61 9.01 7.70
CA LEU A 45 5.13 9.22 6.35
C LEU A 45 5.53 7.89 5.72
N LEU A 46 6.31 7.07 6.43
CA LEU A 46 6.76 5.77 5.95
C LEU A 46 5.57 4.84 5.68
N HIS A 47 4.60 4.79 6.61
CA HIS A 47 3.40 3.95 6.46
C HIS A 47 2.60 4.31 5.20
N ARG A 48 2.28 5.60 5.04
CA ARG A 48 1.57 6.11 3.86
C ARG A 48 2.35 5.89 2.57
N SER A 49 3.67 6.10 2.60
CA SER A 49 4.57 5.89 1.46
C SER A 49 4.60 4.42 1.04
N CYS A 50 4.81 3.49 1.97
CA CYS A 50 4.78 2.06 1.67
C CYS A 50 3.42 1.62 1.13
N LYS A 51 2.32 2.14 1.69
CA LYS A 51 0.96 1.81 1.24
C LYS A 51 0.72 2.26 -0.20
N VAL A 52 1.03 3.53 -0.53
CA VAL A 52 0.83 4.02 -1.91
C VAL A 52 1.77 3.32 -2.89
N LEU A 53 3.06 3.14 -2.53
CA LEU A 53 4.03 2.43 -3.35
C LEU A 53 3.54 1.04 -3.72
N ALA A 54 3.12 0.27 -2.71
CA ALA A 54 2.62 -1.08 -2.92
C ALA A 54 1.32 -1.12 -3.74
N HIS A 55 0.43 -0.14 -3.57
CA HIS A 55 -0.82 -0.03 -4.35
C HIS A 55 -0.54 0.16 -5.84
N GLU A 56 0.21 1.18 -6.20
CA GLU A 56 0.54 1.48 -7.60
C GLU A 56 1.47 0.41 -8.21
N THR A 57 2.33 -0.21 -7.40
CA THR A 57 3.10 -1.39 -7.86
C THR A 57 2.15 -2.54 -8.21
N GLY A 58 1.05 -2.70 -7.48
CA GLY A 58 -0.04 -3.62 -7.85
C GLY A 58 -0.62 -3.30 -9.22
N HIS A 59 -0.83 -2.01 -9.54
CA HIS A 59 -1.25 -1.60 -10.88
C HIS A 59 -0.21 -1.99 -11.95
N MET A 60 1.09 -1.85 -11.69
CA MET A 60 2.14 -2.28 -12.64
C MET A 60 2.09 -3.80 -12.93
N PHE A 61 1.48 -4.61 -12.06
CA PHE A 61 1.22 -6.04 -12.26
C PHE A 61 -0.18 -6.36 -12.81
N GLY A 62 -0.92 -5.34 -13.28
CA GLY A 62 -2.23 -5.48 -13.92
C GLY A 62 -3.41 -5.58 -12.94
N LEU A 63 -3.21 -5.29 -11.66
CA LEU A 63 -4.31 -5.33 -10.68
C LEU A 63 -5.09 -4.02 -10.76
N TYR A 64 -6.37 -4.08 -11.12
CA TYR A 64 -7.30 -2.95 -10.96
C TYR A 64 -7.68 -2.73 -9.49
N HIS A 65 -8.36 -1.62 -9.22
CA HIS A 65 -8.99 -1.39 -7.93
C HIS A 65 -9.86 -2.58 -7.51
N CYS A 66 -9.73 -3.00 -6.26
CA CYS A 66 -10.49 -4.10 -5.68
C CYS A 66 -11.82 -3.59 -5.14
N ILE A 67 -12.92 -4.26 -5.50
CA ILE A 67 -14.28 -3.99 -4.99
C ILE A 67 -14.84 -5.13 -4.12
N TYR A 68 -14.09 -6.21 -3.94
CA TYR A 68 -14.58 -7.44 -3.32
C TYR A 68 -14.40 -7.50 -1.80
N TYR A 69 -13.31 -6.89 -1.29
CA TYR A 69 -12.91 -6.98 0.12
C TYR A 69 -12.15 -5.73 0.54
N HIS A 70 -11.97 -5.55 1.85
CA HIS A 70 -10.99 -4.60 2.39
C HIS A 70 -9.58 -5.05 1.99
N CYS A 71 -8.91 -4.24 1.18
CA CYS A 71 -7.72 -4.62 0.42
C CYS A 71 -6.83 -3.40 0.18
N LEU A 72 -5.52 -3.63 0.14
CA LEU A 72 -4.54 -2.64 -0.32
C LEU A 72 -4.94 -2.01 -1.67
N MET A 73 -5.53 -2.79 -2.56
CA MET A 73 -5.96 -2.34 -3.89
C MET A 73 -7.33 -1.64 -3.92
N ASN A 74 -8.03 -1.36 -2.81
CA ASN A 74 -9.28 -0.59 -2.91
C ASN A 74 -9.00 0.82 -3.46
N GLY A 75 -9.88 1.43 -4.24
CA GLY A 75 -9.73 2.85 -4.60
C GLY A 75 -9.94 3.76 -3.38
N SER A 76 -9.47 5.01 -3.45
CA SER A 76 -9.74 6.04 -2.44
C SER A 76 -9.84 7.42 -3.07
N ASN A 77 -10.84 8.20 -2.69
CA ASN A 77 -11.06 9.56 -3.17
C ASN A 77 -10.41 10.64 -2.28
N HIS A 78 -10.07 10.31 -1.03
CA HIS A 78 -9.44 11.25 -0.11
C HIS A 78 -8.50 10.56 0.91
N LEU A 79 -7.70 11.35 1.61
CA LEU A 79 -6.66 10.86 2.52
C LEU A 79 -7.20 9.97 3.64
N LYS A 80 -8.32 10.36 4.26
CA LYS A 80 -8.97 9.55 5.32
C LYS A 80 -9.39 8.15 4.85
N GLU A 81 -9.92 8.01 3.63
CA GLU A 81 -10.20 6.71 3.03
C GLU A 81 -8.90 5.93 2.79
N SER A 82 -7.88 6.61 2.24
CA SER A 82 -6.57 6.00 2.02
C SER A 82 -5.94 5.45 3.31
N ASP A 83 -6.03 6.19 4.40
CA ASP A 83 -5.55 5.81 5.71
C ASP A 83 -6.33 4.61 6.29
N ALA A 84 -7.65 4.56 6.06
CA ALA A 84 -8.52 3.48 6.54
C ALA A 84 -8.36 2.15 5.78
N ARG A 85 -7.84 2.16 4.54
CA ARG A 85 -7.51 0.93 3.78
C ARG A 85 -6.39 0.13 4.47
N PRO A 86 -6.33 -1.20 4.32
CA PRO A 86 -5.25 -1.99 4.90
C PRO A 86 -3.98 -1.92 4.04
N MET A 87 -2.86 -2.41 4.56
CA MET A 87 -1.61 -2.60 3.78
C MET A 87 -1.49 -3.99 3.13
N HIS A 88 -2.43 -4.91 3.39
CA HIS A 88 -2.39 -6.27 2.86
C HIS A 88 -3.30 -6.45 1.64
N LEU A 89 -2.93 -7.40 0.76
CA LEU A 89 -3.80 -7.84 -0.32
C LEU A 89 -4.86 -8.81 0.23
N CYS A 90 -6.10 -8.65 -0.21
CA CYS A 90 -7.13 -9.67 0.03
C CYS A 90 -6.83 -10.97 -0.75
N PRO A 91 -7.51 -12.10 -0.45
CA PRO A 91 -7.25 -13.37 -1.13
C PRO A 91 -7.33 -13.30 -2.67
N VAL A 92 -8.27 -12.52 -3.20
CA VAL A 92 -8.43 -12.33 -4.65
C VAL A 92 -7.23 -11.60 -5.25
N CYS A 93 -6.84 -10.45 -4.70
CA CYS A 93 -5.71 -9.69 -5.22
C CYS A 93 -4.37 -10.38 -4.98
N LEU A 94 -4.20 -11.10 -3.87
CA LEU A 94 -3.01 -11.93 -3.63
C LEU A 94 -2.89 -13.02 -4.69
N ARG A 95 -4.00 -13.69 -5.03
CA ARG A 95 -4.03 -14.73 -6.07
C ARG A 95 -3.73 -14.15 -7.45
N LYS A 96 -4.27 -12.96 -7.77
CA LYS A 96 -3.94 -12.24 -9.02
C LYS A 96 -2.44 -11.94 -9.10
N LEU A 97 -1.87 -11.35 -8.05
CA LEU A 97 -0.44 -11.03 -8.03
C LEU A 97 0.42 -12.31 -8.13
N HIS A 98 0.07 -13.36 -7.38
CA HIS A 98 0.76 -14.64 -7.45
C HIS A 98 0.68 -15.26 -8.84
N TYR A 99 -0.47 -15.17 -9.50
CA TYR A 99 -0.62 -15.63 -10.88
C TYR A 99 0.29 -14.85 -11.84
N SER A 100 0.45 -13.54 -11.64
CA SER A 100 1.26 -12.70 -12.53
C SER A 100 2.77 -12.98 -12.45
N ILE A 101 3.33 -13.32 -11.28
CA ILE A 101 4.79 -13.41 -11.10
C ILE A 101 5.32 -14.68 -10.42
N GLY A 102 4.48 -15.46 -9.75
CA GLY A 102 4.90 -16.64 -8.99
C GLY A 102 5.81 -16.33 -7.79
N PHE A 103 5.37 -16.64 -6.57
CA PHE A 103 6.22 -16.47 -5.37
C PHE A 103 5.74 -17.35 -4.23
N ASP A 104 6.63 -17.67 -3.29
CA ASP A 104 6.23 -18.32 -2.04
C ASP A 104 5.40 -17.35 -1.18
N ILE A 105 4.11 -17.67 -1.03
CA ILE A 105 3.16 -16.88 -0.25
C ILE A 105 3.56 -16.85 1.23
N ALA A 106 4.01 -17.97 1.79
CA ALA A 106 4.39 -18.05 3.20
C ALA A 106 5.68 -17.27 3.45
N GLY A 107 6.71 -17.48 2.63
CA GLY A 107 7.95 -16.71 2.64
C GLY A 107 7.70 -15.21 2.53
N ARG A 108 6.87 -14.76 1.59
CA ARG A 108 6.48 -13.35 1.48
C ARG A 108 5.88 -12.80 2.78
N TYR A 109 5.02 -13.57 3.46
CA TYR A 109 4.43 -13.13 4.71
C TYR A 109 5.42 -13.12 5.87
N HIS A 110 6.38 -14.04 5.94
CA HIS A 110 7.45 -13.97 6.93
C HIS A 110 8.31 -12.70 6.75
N GLU A 111 8.67 -12.37 5.51
CA GLU A 111 9.43 -11.15 5.22
C GLU A 111 8.65 -9.88 5.57
N LEU A 112 7.35 -9.82 5.25
CA LEU A 112 6.51 -8.70 5.66
C LEU A 112 6.35 -8.58 7.18
N ALA A 113 6.18 -9.71 7.89
CA ALA A 113 6.10 -9.70 9.34
C ALA A 113 7.37 -9.13 9.97
N ARG A 114 8.55 -9.50 9.44
CA ARG A 114 9.84 -8.96 9.87
C ARG A 114 9.91 -7.46 9.62
N PHE A 115 9.60 -7.02 8.40
CA PHE A 115 9.60 -5.61 8.02
C PHE A 115 8.68 -4.77 8.93
N TYR A 116 7.42 -5.21 9.11
CA TYR A 116 6.46 -4.48 9.94
C TYR A 116 6.86 -4.40 11.40
N LYS A 117 7.50 -5.45 11.95
CA LYS A 117 8.07 -5.38 13.30
C LYS A 117 9.20 -4.36 13.39
N THR A 118 10.09 -4.31 12.40
CA THR A 118 11.23 -3.36 12.41
C THR A 118 10.81 -1.91 12.23
N THR A 119 9.67 -1.64 11.58
CA THR A 119 9.16 -0.28 11.35
C THR A 119 8.07 0.16 12.35
N GLY A 120 7.75 -0.68 13.34
CA GLY A 120 6.70 -0.39 14.33
C GLY A 120 5.28 -0.40 13.76
N PHE A 121 5.02 -1.16 12.69
CA PHE A 121 3.69 -1.34 12.08
C PHE A 121 2.95 -2.51 12.74
N GLU A 122 2.66 -2.36 14.04
CA GLU A 122 2.17 -3.46 14.88
C GLU A 122 0.84 -4.05 14.42
N LYS A 123 -0.07 -3.21 13.90
CA LYS A 123 -1.38 -3.66 13.39
C LYS A 123 -1.20 -4.59 12.18
N GLU A 124 -0.34 -4.19 11.25
CA GLU A 124 0.00 -4.95 10.05
C GLU A 124 0.75 -6.24 10.41
N ALA A 125 1.74 -6.17 11.31
CA ALA A 125 2.45 -7.35 11.81
C ALA A 125 1.48 -8.37 12.45
N GLY A 126 0.56 -7.90 13.30
CA GLY A 126 -0.47 -8.73 13.93
C GLY A 126 -1.38 -9.42 12.90
N TRP A 127 -1.82 -8.69 11.87
CA TRP A 127 -2.62 -9.27 10.79
C TRP A 127 -1.87 -10.38 10.04
N ILE A 128 -0.60 -10.13 9.69
CA ILE A 128 0.23 -11.10 8.96
C ILE A 128 0.48 -12.36 9.79
N ASN A 129 0.80 -12.21 11.08
CA ASN A 129 1.02 -13.35 11.98
C ASN A 129 -0.23 -14.23 12.10
N ASN A 130 -1.41 -13.61 12.20
CA ASN A 130 -2.68 -14.34 12.19
C ASN A 130 -2.93 -15.04 10.84
N ARG A 131 -2.50 -14.44 9.73
CA ARG A 131 -2.63 -15.04 8.40
C ARG A 131 -1.70 -16.24 8.21
N LEU A 132 -0.45 -16.14 8.64
CA LEU A 132 0.55 -17.22 8.60
C LEU A 132 0.04 -18.47 9.35
N LYS A 133 -0.51 -18.30 10.56
CA LYS A 133 -1.11 -19.39 11.33
C LYS A 133 -2.18 -20.16 10.55
N LYS A 134 -2.96 -19.49 9.69
CA LYS A 134 -4.02 -20.12 8.89
C LYS A 134 -3.53 -20.79 7.61
N ILE A 135 -2.34 -20.44 7.12
CA ILE A 135 -1.78 -20.98 5.86
C ILE A 135 -0.86 -22.17 6.13
N LEU A 136 -0.20 -22.18 7.30
CA LEU A 136 0.74 -23.22 7.71
C LEU A 136 0.08 -24.34 8.55
N GLN A 137 -1.23 -24.27 8.78
CA GLN A 137 -2.06 -25.34 9.35
C GLN A 137 -2.58 -26.22 8.22
#